data_AF-I0KAP4-F1
#
_entry.id   AF-I0KAP4-F1
#
_cell.length_a   1.000
_cell.length_b   1.000
_cell.length_c   1.000
_cell.angle_alpha   90.00
_cell.angle_beta   90.00
_cell.angle_gamma   90.00
#
_symmetry.space_group_name_H-M   'P 1'
#
loop_
_entity.id
_entity.type
_entity.pdbx_description
1 polymer ?
#
loop_
_entity_poly.entity_id
_entity_poly.type
_entity_poly.pdbx_seq_one_letter_code
_entity_poly.pdbx_strand_id
1 'polypeptide(L)'
;MLQTGVRVEFDSAFRWKAGEPNQPFAWQEALLPDFPNQITVGMDAFRNTYWHAYGSAPGLTYLLTTFRDELSHRGLANCWNRLLINNPTALCTCCQPL
;
A
#
# COMPACT_ATOMS: atom_id res chain seq x y z
N MET A 1 16.19 6.44 -6.37
CA MET A 1 15.95 5.10 -5.79
C MET A 1 15.27 4.20 -6.81
N LEU A 2 13.97 4.30 -7.12
CA LEU A 2 13.28 3.36 -8.02
C LEU A 2 13.97 3.10 -9.38
N GLN A 3 14.64 4.10 -9.97
CA GLN A 3 15.46 3.94 -11.19
C GLN A 3 16.59 2.90 -11.09
N THR A 4 17.05 2.55 -9.88
CA THR A 4 18.08 1.53 -9.66
C THR A 4 17.52 0.12 -9.60
N GLY A 5 16.21 -0.07 -9.77
CA GLY A 5 15.53 -1.37 -9.73
C GLY A 5 15.05 -1.80 -8.35
N VAL A 6 15.30 -1.02 -7.29
CA VAL A 6 14.77 -1.29 -5.96
C VAL A 6 13.25 -1.17 -5.94
N ARG A 7 12.60 -1.93 -5.05
CA ARG A 7 11.15 -1.86 -4.83
C ARG A 7 10.85 -1.10 -3.53
N VAL A 8 9.68 -0.48 -3.46
CA VAL A 8 9.23 0.32 -2.31
C VAL A 8 7.88 -0.22 -1.84
N GLU A 9 7.76 -0.37 -0.52
CA GLU A 9 6.49 -0.62 0.14
C GLU A 9 6.00 0.67 0.82
N PHE A 10 4.75 1.06 0.54
CA PHE A 10 4.05 2.07 1.33
C PHE A 10 3.25 1.38 2.43
N ASP A 11 3.78 1.35 3.64
CA ASP A 11 3.30 0.52 4.74
C ASP A 11 2.42 1.25 5.77
N SER A 12 2.10 2.52 5.55
CA SER A 12 1.59 3.38 6.63
C SER A 12 0.43 4.28 6.24
N ALA A 13 -0.21 4.07 5.09
CA ALA A 13 -1.22 4.97 4.50
C ALA A 13 -2.38 5.40 5.44
N PHE A 14 -2.68 4.64 6.49
CA PHE A 14 -3.72 4.94 7.48
C PHE A 14 -3.28 5.88 8.62
N ARG A 15 -2.00 6.28 8.70
CA ARG A 15 -1.46 7.10 9.82
C ARG A 15 -1.72 8.60 9.68
N TRP A 16 -2.46 9.02 8.66
CA TRP A 16 -2.72 10.44 8.38
C TRP A 16 -4.02 10.92 9.02
N LYS A 17 -4.03 12.18 9.46
CA LYS A 17 -5.22 12.80 10.05
C LYS A 17 -6.25 13.14 8.97
N ALA A 18 -7.51 13.02 9.32
CA ALA A 18 -8.60 13.50 8.46
C ALA A 18 -8.42 15.00 8.16
N GLY A 19 -8.58 15.36 6.88
CA GLY A 19 -8.42 16.74 6.41
C GLY A 19 -6.99 17.14 6.05
N GLU A 20 -5.98 16.31 6.34
CA GLU A 20 -4.62 16.51 5.85
C GLU A 20 -4.39 15.72 4.55
N PRO A 21 -3.57 16.25 3.61
CA PRO A 21 -3.17 15.50 2.43
C PRO A 21 -2.49 14.18 2.81
N ASN A 22 -3.05 13.06 2.36
CA ASN A 22 -2.46 11.74 2.57
C ASN A 22 -1.29 11.55 1.60
N GLN A 23 -0.09 11.83 2.10
CA GLN A 23 1.12 11.89 1.29
C GLN A 23 1.48 10.53 0.62
N PRO A 24 1.31 9.37 1.27
CA PRO A 24 1.44 8.06 0.62
C PRO A 24 0.61 7.89 -0.66
N PHE A 25 -0.64 8.35 -0.67
CA PHE A 25 -1.45 8.28 -1.87
C PHE A 25 -0.97 9.26 -2.95
N ALA A 26 -0.59 10.48 -2.57
CA ALA A 26 -0.02 11.45 -3.52
C ALA A 26 1.26 10.92 -4.19
N TRP A 27 2.13 10.23 -3.44
CA TRP A 27 3.31 9.59 -4.02
C TRP A 27 2.95 8.40 -4.90
N GLN A 28 1.98 7.58 -4.52
CA GLN A 28 1.50 6.48 -5.37
C GLN A 28 0.94 7.00 -6.69
N GLU A 29 0.11 8.05 -6.67
CA GLU A 29 -0.41 8.71 -7.88
C GLU A 29 0.72 9.17 -8.80
N ALA A 30 1.78 9.77 -8.24
CA ALA A 30 2.90 10.28 -9.00
C ALA A 30 3.82 9.17 -9.55
N LEU A 31 3.98 8.05 -8.82
CA LEU A 31 5.01 7.05 -9.13
C LEU A 31 4.47 5.82 -9.86
N LEU A 32 3.20 5.46 -9.68
CA LEU A 32 2.61 4.28 -10.32
C LEU A 32 2.64 4.31 -11.86
N PRO A 33 2.51 5.45 -12.56
CA PRO A 33 2.63 5.49 -14.01
C PRO A 33 4.01 5.02 -14.51
N ASP A 34 5.07 5.45 -13.82
CA ASP A 34 6.45 5.20 -14.25
C ASP A 34 7.03 3.89 -13.67
N PHE A 35 6.60 3.50 -12.47
CA PHE A 35 7.14 2.36 -11.72
C PHE A 35 6.09 1.36 -11.23
N PRO A 36 5.15 0.90 -12.08
CA PRO A 36 3.98 0.14 -11.64
C PRO A 36 4.30 -1.25 -11.06
N ASN A 37 5.49 -1.79 -11.34
CA ASN A 37 5.91 -3.13 -10.92
C ASN A 37 6.87 -3.09 -9.71
N GLN A 38 7.12 -1.91 -9.15
CA GLN A 38 8.09 -1.71 -8.07
C GLN A 38 7.45 -1.21 -6.77
N ILE A 39 6.13 -1.07 -6.74
CA ILE A 39 5.40 -0.52 -5.59
C ILE A 39 4.51 -1.60 -4.99
N THR A 40 4.61 -1.78 -3.69
CA THR A 40 3.70 -2.59 -2.86
C THR A 40 3.12 -1.73 -1.74
N VAL A 41 2.10 -2.25 -1.07
CA VAL A 41 1.45 -1.56 0.05
C VAL A 41 1.27 -2.51 1.23
N GLY A 42 1.34 -1.94 2.42
CA GLY A 42 1.27 -2.67 3.68
C GLY A 42 0.63 -1.81 4.76
N MET A 43 0.65 -2.32 5.99
CA MET A 43 0.05 -1.61 7.13
C MET A 43 0.98 -1.35 8.30
N ASP A 44 2.15 -1.99 8.44
CA ASP A 44 3.02 -1.81 9.63
C ASP A 44 2.21 -1.58 10.94
N ALA A 45 1.19 -2.42 11.16
CA ALA A 45 0.13 -2.17 12.15
C ALA A 45 0.54 -2.75 13.51
N PHE A 46 1.79 -2.51 13.92
CA PHE A 46 2.39 -3.18 15.07
C PHE A 46 1.76 -2.77 16.42
N ARG A 47 1.25 -1.54 16.54
CA ARG A 47 0.68 -1.03 17.79
C ARG A 47 -0.76 -1.51 17.98
N ASN A 48 -1.11 -1.87 19.22
CA ASN A 48 -2.47 -2.27 19.60
C ASN A 48 -3.53 -1.20 19.28
N THR A 49 -3.13 0.08 19.27
CA THR A 49 -3.94 1.24 18.87
C THR A 49 -4.43 1.16 17.43
N TYR A 50 -3.96 0.21 16.62
CA TYR A 50 -4.44 0.00 15.26
C TYR A 50 -5.49 -1.10 15.14
N TRP A 51 -5.79 -1.84 16.22
CA TRP A 51 -6.63 -3.03 16.16
C TRP A 51 -8.01 -2.77 16.79
N HIS A 52 -9.07 -3.13 16.07
CA HIS A 52 -10.44 -2.98 16.55
C HIS A 52 -10.75 -3.79 17.82
N ALA A 53 -10.07 -4.92 18.04
CA ALA A 53 -10.24 -5.73 19.25
C ALA A 53 -9.91 -4.95 20.54
N TYR A 54 -9.10 -3.89 20.45
CA TYR A 54 -8.78 -2.98 21.56
C TYR A 54 -9.57 -1.66 21.49
N GLY A 55 -10.69 -1.63 20.76
CA GLY A 55 -11.52 -0.43 20.59
C GLY A 55 -10.88 0.68 19.77
N SER A 56 -9.83 0.36 19.00
CA SER A 56 -9.04 1.34 18.24
C SER A 56 -9.22 1.20 16.72
N ALA A 57 -8.48 1.98 15.92
CA ALA A 57 -8.66 2.11 14.46
C ALA A 57 -7.29 2.20 13.74
N PRO A 58 -7.15 1.78 12.46
CA PRO A 58 -8.22 1.52 11.48
C PRO A 58 -8.69 0.07 11.40
N GLY A 59 -8.06 -0.87 12.10
CA GLY A 59 -8.33 -2.30 11.98
C GLY A 59 -7.57 -2.96 10.83
N LEU A 60 -7.36 -4.29 10.92
CA LEU A 60 -6.60 -5.07 9.93
C LEU A 60 -7.27 -5.16 8.55
N THR A 61 -8.52 -4.74 8.43
CA THR A 61 -9.27 -4.73 7.17
C THR A 61 -9.02 -3.48 6.33
N TYR A 62 -8.30 -2.48 6.84
CA TYR A 62 -8.08 -1.18 6.18
C TYR A 62 -7.65 -1.29 4.71
N LEU A 63 -6.68 -2.17 4.39
CA LEU A 63 -6.22 -2.36 3.01
C LEU A 63 -7.34 -2.85 2.09
N LEU A 64 -8.23 -3.71 2.59
CA LEU A 64 -9.31 -4.34 1.83
C LEU A 64 -10.54 -3.44 1.67
N THR A 65 -10.68 -2.43 2.53
CA THR A 65 -11.82 -1.51 2.56
C THR A 65 -11.38 -0.09 2.20
N THR A 66 -11.06 0.73 3.19
CA THR A 66 -10.80 2.17 3.05
C THR A 66 -9.70 2.47 2.02
N PHE A 67 -8.63 1.68 2.01
CA PHE A 67 -7.54 1.86 1.05
C PHE A 67 -8.00 1.59 -0.39
N ARG A 68 -8.85 0.57 -0.60
CA ARG A 68 -9.43 0.24 -1.91
C ARG A 68 -10.34 1.36 -2.42
N ASP A 69 -11.14 1.93 -1.53
CA ASP A 69 -12.02 3.05 -1.86
C ASP A 69 -11.21 4.28 -2.25
N GLU A 70 -10.14 4.60 -1.50
CA GLU A 70 -9.21 5.68 -1.82
C GLU A 70 -8.53 5.49 -3.19
N LEU A 71 -8.02 4.30 -3.50
CA LEU A 71 -7.47 4.02 -4.82
C LEU A 71 -8.51 4.26 -5.93
N SER A 72 -9.76 3.89 -5.69
CA SER A 72 -10.84 4.10 -6.66
C SER A 72 -11.14 5.57 -6.87
N HIS A 73 -11.26 6.36 -5.79
CA HIS A 73 -11.45 7.80 -5.85
C HIS A 73 -10.33 8.54 -6.59
N ARG A 74 -9.12 7.98 -6.56
CA ARG A 74 -7.91 8.55 -7.17
C ARG A 74 -7.64 8.05 -8.59
N GLY A 75 -8.53 7.21 -9.15
CA GLY A 75 -8.36 6.63 -10.48
C GLY A 75 -7.27 5.56 -10.57
N LEU A 76 -6.82 5.03 -9.43
CA LEU A 76 -5.76 4.01 -9.31
C LEU A 76 -6.30 2.58 -9.13
N ALA A 77 -7.62 2.37 -9.30
CA ALA A 77 -8.25 1.07 -9.12
C ALA A 77 -7.65 -0.05 -10.00
N ASN A 78 -7.14 0.30 -11.19
CA ASN A 78 -6.48 -0.65 -12.10
C ASN A 78 -5.14 -1.19 -11.55
N CYS A 79 -4.52 -0.51 -10.58
CA CYS A 79 -3.28 -0.93 -9.94
C CYS A 79 -3.49 -1.93 -8.80
N TRP A 80 -4.74 -2.16 -8.37
CA TRP A 80 -5.09 -2.99 -7.20
C TRP A 80 -4.35 -4.35 -7.17
N ASN A 81 -4.48 -5.14 -8.25
CA ASN A 81 -3.84 -6.45 -8.32
C ASN A 81 -2.31 -6.36 -8.33
N ARG A 82 -1.73 -5.29 -8.89
CA ARG A 82 -0.27 -5.12 -8.88
C ARG A 82 0.24 -4.84 -7.47
N LEU A 83 -0.43 -3.91 -6.77
CA LEU A 83 -0.04 -3.46 -5.44
C LEU A 83 -0.11 -4.55 -4.38
N LEU A 84 -1.18 -5.37 -4.40
CA LEU A 84 -1.47 -6.34 -3.33
C LEU A 84 -1.18 -7.80 -3.67
N ILE A 85 -1.03 -8.15 -4.96
CA ILE A 85 -0.87 -9.54 -5.39
C ILE A 85 0.44 -9.69 -6.17
N ASN A 86 0.51 -9.11 -7.37
CA ASN A 86 1.58 -9.43 -8.32
C ASN A 86 2.97 -8.99 -7.83
N ASN A 87 3.08 -7.74 -7.35
CA ASN A 87 4.36 -7.19 -6.91
C ASN A 87 4.84 -7.86 -5.61
N PRO A 88 3.98 -8.09 -4.58
CA PRO A 88 4.35 -8.89 -3.41
C PRO A 88 4.73 -10.33 -3.76
N THR A 89 4.00 -11.01 -4.65
CA THR A 89 4.37 -12.36 -5.11
C THR A 89 5.77 -12.35 -5.70
N ALA A 90 6.06 -11.44 -6.64
CA ALA A 90 7.37 -11.36 -7.27
C ALA A 90 8.51 -11.00 -6.29
N LEU A 91 8.21 -10.31 -5.18
CA LEU A 91 9.18 -10.07 -4.10
C LEU A 91 9.47 -11.35 -3.32
N CYS A 92 8.43 -12.09 -2.94
CA CYS A 92 8.55 -13.26 -2.07
C CYS A 92 8.96 -14.55 -2.79
N THR A 93 8.80 -14.63 -4.12
CA THR A 93 9.17 -15.81 -4.92
C THR A 93 10.62 -15.83 -5.40
N CYS A 94 11.42 -14.83 -5.06
CA CYS A 94 12.82 -14.68 -5.50
C CYS A 94 13.78 -15.80 -5.06
N CYS A 95 13.27 -16.85 -4.40
CA CYS A 95 14.05 -17.95 -3.82
C CYS A 95 13.74 -19.35 -4.41
N GLN A 96 13.01 -19.48 -5.52
CA GLN A 96 12.92 -20.79 -6.20
C GLN A 96 13.85 -20.87 -7.41
N PRO A 97 15.00 -21.56 -7.32
CA PRO A 97 15.72 -21.97 -8.52
C PRO A 97 14.85 -22.96 -9.32
N LEU A 98 14.81 -22.79 -10.65
CA LEU A 98 14.37 -23.82 -11.59
C LEU A 98 15.40 -24.95 -11.63
#